data_AF-A0A919LQS1-F1
#
_entry.id   AF-A0A919LQS1-F1
#
_cell.length_a   1.000
_cell.length_b   1.000
_cell.length_c   1.000
_cell.angle_alpha   90.00
_cell.angle_beta   90.00
_cell.angle_gamma   90.00
#
_symmetry.space_group_name_H-M   'P 1'
#
loop_
_entity.id
_entity.type
_entity.pdbx_description
1 polymer ?
#
loop_
_entity_poly.entity_id
_entity_poly.type
_entity_poly.pdbx_seq_one_letter_code
_entity_poly.pdbx_strand_id
1 'polypeptide(L)'
;MADWVSGKVTKVEYWTDALFSLYVRAPVHPFTAGQFTKLGLEIDGERVQRAYSYVNAPGNPDLEFYLVTVPEGKLSPRLAALKPGDEVRW
;
A
#
# COMPACT_ATOMS: atom_id res chain seq x y z
N MET A 1 3.38 -19.05 9.87
CA MET A 1 2.54 -17.92 9.40
C MET A 1 3.50 -16.92 8.80
N ALA A 2 3.29 -16.45 7.58
CA ALA A 2 4.19 -15.44 7.02
C ALA A 2 4.06 -14.17 7.86
N ASP A 3 5.18 -13.73 8.46
CA ASP A 3 5.20 -12.53 9.29
C ASP A 3 4.92 -11.32 8.40
N TRP A 4 3.93 -10.52 8.81
CA TRP A 4 3.64 -9.25 8.16
C TRP A 4 4.79 -8.30 8.43
N VAL A 5 5.31 -7.70 7.37
CA VAL A 5 6.22 -6.57 7.52
C VAL A 5 5.37 -5.32 7.61
N SER A 6 5.54 -4.56 8.70
CA SER A 6 4.93 -3.24 8.83
C SER A 6 5.79 -2.20 8.11
N GLY A 7 5.14 -1.29 7.40
CA GLY A 7 5.80 -0.09 6.90
C GLY A 7 4.92 1.12 7.04
N LYS A 8 5.56 2.27 6.88
CA LYS A 8 5.02 3.56 7.28
C LYS A 8 4.72 4.40 6.05
N VAL A 9 3.50 4.91 5.97
CA VAL A 9 3.11 5.84 4.93
C VAL A 9 3.93 7.12 5.09
N THR A 10 4.60 7.53 4.02
CA THR A 10 5.41 8.75 3.98
C THR A 10 4.71 9.87 3.23
N LYS A 11 3.91 9.53 2.22
CA LYS A 11 3.16 10.49 1.41
C LYS A 11 1.92 9.83 0.82
N VAL A 12 0.87 10.63 0.66
CA VAL A 12 -0.33 10.30 -0.12
C VAL A 12 -0.50 11.41 -1.15
N GLU A 13 -0.68 11.04 -2.41
CA GLU A 13 -0.94 11.96 -3.51
C GLU A 13 -2.30 11.63 -4.12
N TYR A 14 -3.25 12.56 -4.13
CA TYR A 14 -4.57 12.35 -4.74
C TYR A 14 -4.59 13.00 -6.11
N TRP A 15 -4.78 12.17 -7.14
CA TRP A 15 -4.87 12.62 -8.53
C TRP A 15 -6.30 13.00 -8.90
N THR A 16 -7.28 12.28 -8.35
CA THR A 16 -8.72 12.55 -8.48
C THR A 16 -9.44 12.08 -7.22
N ASP A 17 -10.76 12.25 -7.16
CA ASP A 17 -11.59 11.72 -6.07
C ASP A 17 -11.49 10.19 -5.89
N ALA A 18 -11.07 9.47 -6.95
CA ALA A 18 -10.97 8.02 -6.94
C ALA A 18 -9.55 7.48 -7.17
N LEU A 19 -8.57 8.29 -7.56
CA LEU A 19 -7.23 7.82 -7.91
C LEU A 19 -6.18 8.47 -7.02
N PHE A 20 -5.32 7.66 -6.42
CA PHE A 20 -4.28 8.14 -5.50
C PHE A 20 -3.02 7.28 -5.57
N SER A 21 -1.87 7.89 -5.29
CA SER A 21 -0.62 7.19 -5.05
C SER A 21 -0.29 7.17 -3.56
N LEU A 22 0.12 6.01 -3.06
CA LEU A 22 0.59 5.80 -1.71
C LEU A 22 2.10 5.57 -1.73
N TYR A 23 2.85 6.35 -0.96
CA TYR A 23 4.29 6.18 -0.74
C TYR A 23 4.53 5.61 0.63
N VAL A 24 5.35 4.56 0.69
CA VAL A 24 5.54 3.77 1.90
C VAL A 24 7.00 3.39 2.07
N ARG A 25 7.51 3.49 3.30
CA ARG A 25 8.84 2.98 3.68
C ARG A 25 8.72 1.72 4.49
N ALA A 26 9.46 0.71 4.05
CA ALA A 26 9.31 -0.65 4.53
C ALA A 26 10.60 -1.44 4.31
N PRO A 27 10.97 -2.35 5.22
CA PRO A 27 12.04 -3.30 4.98
C PRO A 27 11.52 -4.45 4.08
N VAL A 28 11.28 -4.17 2.80
CA VAL A 28 10.90 -5.19 1.82
C VAL A 28 12.13 -5.88 1.24
N HIS A 29 11.98 -7.15 0.88
CA HIS A 29 12.97 -7.86 0.09
C HIS A 29 13.10 -7.23 -1.31
N PRO A 30 14.28 -7.34 -1.96
CA PRO A 30 14.45 -6.92 -3.34
C PRO A 30 13.38 -7.53 -4.25
N PHE A 31 12.86 -6.72 -5.18
CA PHE A 31 11.86 -7.14 -6.16
C PHE A 31 12.35 -6.82 -7.57
N THR A 32 11.76 -7.47 -8.57
CA THR A 32 12.00 -7.19 -9.99
C THR A 32 10.97 -6.19 -10.50
N ALA A 33 11.40 -5.20 -11.29
CA ALA A 33 10.49 -4.22 -11.89
C ALA A 33 9.32 -4.91 -12.63
N GLY A 34 8.09 -4.46 -12.37
CA GLY A 34 6.86 -5.07 -12.88
C GLY A 34 6.21 -6.09 -11.94
N GLN A 35 6.85 -6.47 -10.82
CA GLN A 35 6.23 -7.32 -9.79
C GLN A 35 5.20 -6.56 -8.93
N PHE A 36 4.44 -7.33 -8.15
CA PHE A 36 3.48 -6.85 -7.18
C PHE A 36 3.73 -7.46 -5.80
N THR A 37 3.22 -6.79 -4.76
CA THR A 37 3.13 -7.32 -3.39
C THR A 37 1.68 -7.30 -2.93
N LYS A 38 1.39 -7.76 -1.71
CA LYS A 38 0.05 -7.68 -1.11
C LYS A 38 0.03 -6.61 -0.04
N LEU A 39 -0.61 -5.47 -0.27
CA LEU A 39 -0.87 -4.51 0.80
C LEU A 39 -2.09 -4.96 1.60
N GLY A 40 -2.05 -4.78 2.90
CA GLY A 40 -3.14 -5.12 3.79
C GLY A 40 -3.24 -4.25 5.03
N LEU A 41 -4.46 -4.23 5.57
CA LEU A 41 -4.83 -3.60 6.83
C LEU A 41 -5.60 -4.61 7.68
N GLU A 42 -5.60 -4.37 8.98
CA GLU A 42 -6.52 -5.04 9.90
C GLU A 42 -7.81 -4.23 9.96
N ILE A 43 -8.94 -4.84 9.60
CA ILE A 43 -10.25 -4.20 9.49
C ILE A 43 -11.23 -5.08 10.26
N ASP A 44 -11.83 -4.54 11.32
CA ASP A 44 -12.79 -5.25 12.17
C ASP A 44 -12.26 -6.59 12.74
N GLY A 45 -10.95 -6.64 13.03
CA GLY A 45 -10.27 -7.85 13.53
C GLY A 45 -9.88 -8.85 12.44
N GLU A 46 -10.19 -8.58 11.18
CA GLU A 46 -9.81 -9.41 10.04
C GLU A 46 -8.65 -8.78 9.24
N ARG A 47 -7.73 -9.63 8.79
CA ARG A 47 -6.65 -9.22 7.89
C ARG A 47 -7.17 -9.15 6.46
N VAL A 48 -7.31 -7.95 5.91
CA VAL A 48 -7.74 -7.73 4.53
C VAL A 48 -6.55 -7.28 3.70
N GLN A 49 -6.19 -8.07 2.67
CA GLN A 49 -5.08 -7.76 1.78
C GLN A 49 -5.46 -7.89 0.30
N ARG A 50 -4.83 -7.09 -0.57
CA ARG A 50 -4.97 -7.15 -2.03
C ARG A 50 -3.62 -6.96 -2.71
N ALA A 51 -3.49 -7.52 -3.91
CA ALA A 51 -2.28 -7.38 -4.71
C ALA A 51 -2.19 -5.95 -5.30
N TYR A 52 -1.02 -5.33 -5.16
CA TYR A 52 -0.70 -4.03 -5.75
C TYR A 52 0.72 -4.05 -6.34
N SER A 53 0.82 -3.56 -7.56
CA SER A 53 2.09 -3.47 -8.29
C SER A 53 2.97 -2.37 -7.71
N TYR A 54 4.27 -2.62 -7.68
CA TYR A 54 5.24 -1.55 -7.43
C TYR A 54 5.31 -0.63 -8.64
N VAL A 55 5.12 0.67 -8.41
CA VAL A 55 5.33 1.71 -9.43
C VAL A 55 6.81 2.13 -9.45
N ASN A 56 7.46 2.14 -8.30
CA ASN A 56 8.86 2.54 -8.18
C ASN A 56 9.84 1.48 -8.73
N ALA A 57 11.03 1.94 -9.12
CA ALA A 57 12.12 1.06 -9.50
C ALA A 57 12.65 0.25 -8.29
N PRO A 58 13.15 -0.99 -8.50
CA PRO A 58 13.85 -1.75 -7.47
C PRO A 58 14.99 -0.95 -6.83
N GLY A 59 15.09 -1.03 -5.50
CA GLY A 59 16.12 -0.32 -4.73
C GLY A 59 15.76 1.12 -4.34
N ASN A 60 14.68 1.70 -4.88
CA ASN A 60 14.13 2.93 -4.34
C ASN A 60 13.49 2.67 -2.95
N PRO A 61 13.91 3.38 -1.88
CA PRO A 61 13.38 3.18 -0.53
C PRO A 61 11.93 3.62 -0.36
N ASP A 62 11.46 4.55 -1.20
CA ASP A 62 10.07 5.00 -1.21
C ASP A 62 9.28 4.12 -2.18
N LEU A 63 8.62 3.10 -1.60
CA LEU A 63 7.75 2.20 -2.34
C LEU A 63 6.50 2.95 -2.76
N GLU A 64 6.19 2.94 -4.04
CA GLU A 64 5.03 3.64 -4.59
C GLU A 64 4.01 2.64 -5.12
N PHE A 65 2.76 2.87 -4.75
CA PHE A 65 1.61 2.13 -5.22
C PHE A 65 0.60 3.11 -5.78
N TYR A 66 0.08 2.83 -6.97
CA TYR A 66 -1.01 3.59 -7.58
C TYR A 66 -2.31 2.81 -7.45
N LEU A 67 -3.33 3.43 -6.85
CA LEU A 67 -4.56 2.77 -6.45
C LEU A 67 -5.79 3.51 -6.97
N VAL A 68 -6.85 2.73 -7.16
CA VAL A 68 -8.21 3.23 -7.33
C VAL A 68 -9.05 2.93 -6.08
N THR A 69 -9.73 3.96 -5.58
CA THR A 69 -10.77 3.85 -4.57
C THR A 69 -12.00 3.23 -5.22
N VAL A 70 -12.31 1.99 -4.85
CA VAL A 70 -13.50 1.30 -5.32
C VAL A 70 -14.63 1.59 -4.33
N PRO A 71 -15.75 2.18 -4.76
CA PRO A 71 -16.92 2.37 -3.90
C PRO A 71 -17.30 1.05 -3.22
N GLU A 72 -17.56 1.10 -1.91
CA GLU A 72 -17.88 -0.08 -1.08
C GLU A 72 -16.79 -1.17 -1.03
N GLY A 73 -15.59 -0.86 -1.55
CA GLY A 73 -14.42 -1.73 -1.44
C GLY A 73 -14.02 -1.97 0.02
N LYS A 74 -13.69 -3.21 0.37
CA LYS A 74 -13.25 -3.54 1.72
C LYS A 74 -11.92 -2.88 2.10
N LEU A 75 -11.01 -2.68 1.14
CA LEU A 75 -9.64 -2.23 1.41
C LEU A 75 -9.31 -0.85 0.84
N SER A 76 -9.56 -0.61 -0.46
CA SER A 76 -9.09 0.62 -1.11
C SER A 76 -9.61 1.93 -0.50
N PRO A 77 -10.87 2.03 0.00
CA PRO A 77 -11.30 3.24 0.74
C PRO A 77 -10.54 3.47 2.04
N ARG A 78 -10.09 2.40 2.73
CA ARG A 78 -9.30 2.53 3.96
C ARG A 78 -7.86 2.91 3.63
N LEU A 79 -7.28 2.33 2.57
CA LEU A 79 -5.97 2.75 2.07
C LEU A 79 -5.97 4.21 1.63
N ALA A 80 -7.05 4.66 0.97
CA ALA A 80 -7.23 6.06 0.57
C ALA A 80 -7.40 7.01 1.76
N ALA A 81 -7.76 6.52 2.94
CA ALA A 81 -7.92 7.32 4.16
C ALA A 81 -6.64 7.42 5.00
N LEU A 82 -5.59 6.64 4.66
CA LEU A 82 -4.31 6.69 5.35
C LEU A 82 -3.66 8.07 5.23
N LYS A 83 -2.83 8.41 6.21
CA LYS A 83 -2.07 9.65 6.27
C LYS A 83 -0.58 9.36 6.49
N PRO A 84 0.32 10.29 6.15
CA PRO A 84 1.72 10.19 6.53
C PRO A 84 1.86 9.92 8.03
N GLY A 85 2.55 8.84 8.38
CA GLY A 85 2.66 8.37 9.75
C GLY A 85 1.95 7.04 10.02
N ASP A 86 0.89 6.73 9.28
CA ASP A 86 0.09 5.52 9.47
C ASP A 86 0.84 4.26 9.00
N GLU A 87 0.40 3.12 9.54
CA GLU A 87 0.96 1.81 9.20
C GLU A 87 0.14 1.10 8.12
N VAL A 88 0.85 0.40 7.25
CA VAL A 88 0.31 -0.55 6.28
C VAL A 88 1.21 -1.77 6.26
N ARG A 89 0.65 -2.95 5.97
CA ARG A 89 1.34 -4.24 6.13
C ARG A 89 1.36 -5.02 4.82
N TRP A 90 2.36 -5.89 4.63
CA TRP A 90 2.47 -6.84 3.51
C TRP A 90 3.07 -8.18 3.92
#